data_AF-A0A235B8F2-F1
#
_entry.id   AF-A0A235B8F2-F1
#
_cell.length_a   1.000
_cell.length_b   1.000
_cell.length_c   1.000
_cell.angle_alpha   90.00
_cell.angle_beta   90.00
_cell.angle_gamma   90.00
#
_symmetry.space_group_name_H-M   'P 1'
#
loop_
_entity.id
_entity.type
_entity.pdbx_description
1 polymer ?
#
loop_
_entity_poly.entity_id
_entity_poly.type
_entity_poly.pdbx_seq_one_letter_code
_entity_poly.pdbx_strand_id
1 'polypeptide(L)'
;MYELISKRFPRLGFYVNGERYKFYNGKLRTDDSKVVAVAEKLEGVEVVNRPESKKEPEKKSEEKPKKSAPKRKKTAKKSSDK
;
A
#
# COMPACT_ATOMS: atom_id res chain seq x y z
N MET A 1 -16.80 13.42 -0.80
CA MET A 1 -16.25 13.71 0.53
C MET A 1 -16.32 12.51 1.46
N TYR A 2 -15.15 12.05 1.91
CA TYR A 2 -15.00 11.01 2.94
C TYR A 2 -14.98 11.64 4.33
N GLU A 3 -15.53 10.94 5.31
CA GLU A 3 -15.45 11.31 6.73
C GLU A 3 -14.90 10.14 7.55
N LEU A 4 -13.79 10.39 8.24
CA LEU A 4 -13.11 9.43 9.10
C LEU A 4 -13.19 9.89 10.56
N ILE A 5 -13.37 8.93 11.46
CA ILE A 5 -13.43 9.15 12.90
C ILE A 5 -12.34 8.33 13.60
N SER A 6 -11.57 8.96 14.48
CA SER A 6 -10.68 8.28 15.43
C SER A 6 -11.09 8.60 16.85
N LYS A 7 -11.68 7.62 17.55
CA LYS A 7 -12.04 7.75 18.96
C LYS A 7 -10.81 7.64 19.88
N ARG A 8 -9.83 6.84 19.45
CA ARG A 8 -8.62 6.55 20.25
C ARG A 8 -7.60 7.67 20.18
N PHE A 9 -7.51 8.38 19.05
CA PHE A 9 -6.52 9.43 18.82
C PHE A 9 -7.14 10.70 18.23
N PRO A 10 -7.78 11.54 19.05
CA PRO A 10 -8.55 12.70 18.58
C PRO A 10 -7.72 13.83 17.97
N ARG A 11 -6.40 13.80 18.13
CA ARG A 11 -5.44 14.78 17.59
C ARG A 11 -4.38 14.14 16.69
N LEU A 12 -4.61 12.90 16.22
CA LEU A 12 -3.67 12.19 15.36
C LEU A 12 -3.37 13.01 14.11
N GLY A 13 -2.10 13.07 13.72
CA GLY A 13 -1.68 13.71 12.49
C GLY A 13 -0.69 12.82 11.76
N PHE A 14 -0.80 12.79 10.44
CA PHE A 14 0.02 11.96 9.56
C PHE A 14 0.30 12.73 8.27
N TYR A 15 1.29 12.28 7.51
CA TYR A 15 1.67 12.90 6.25
C TYR A 15 1.28 12.01 5.08
N VAL A 16 0.73 12.60 4.02
CA VAL A 16 0.40 11.94 2.76
C VAL A 16 0.96 12.81 1.64
N ASN A 17 1.87 12.26 0.84
CA ASN A 17 2.56 13.00 -0.24
C ASN A 17 3.21 14.33 0.20
N GLY A 18 3.71 14.39 1.45
CA GLY A 18 4.35 15.60 2.00
C GLY A 18 3.37 16.60 2.62
N GLU A 19 2.06 16.40 2.47
CA GLU A 19 1.03 17.22 3.12
C GLU A 19 0.62 16.63 4.46
N ARG A 20 0.44 17.48 5.47
CA ARG A 20 0.05 17.06 6.81
C ARG A 20 -1.46 17.04 6.95
N TYR A 21 -2.02 15.85 7.18
CA TYR A 21 -3.42 15.66 7.53
C TYR A 21 -3.54 15.43 9.04
N LYS A 22 -4.55 16.02 9.67
CA LYS A 22 -4.76 15.90 11.10
C LYS A 22 -6.23 15.74 11.43
N PHE A 23 -6.52 14.84 12.36
CA PHE A 23 -7.83 14.73 12.98
C PHE A 23 -8.06 15.93 13.92
N TYR A 24 -9.22 16.56 13.75
CA TYR A 24 -9.71 17.63 14.61
C TYR A 24 -10.85 17.06 15.45
N ASN A 25 -10.65 16.95 16.77
CA ASN A 25 -11.59 16.31 17.69
C ASN A 25 -11.98 14.90 17.25
N GLY A 26 -11.01 14.14 16.74
CA GLY A 26 -11.22 12.79 16.24
C GLY A 26 -11.97 12.70 14.93
N LYS A 27 -12.14 13.79 14.19
CA LYS A 27 -12.76 13.78 12.86
C LYS A 27 -11.79 14.30 11.80
N LEU A 28 -11.80 13.67 10.63
CA LEU A 28 -11.06 14.10 9.45
C LEU A 28 -12.00 14.01 8.24
N ARG A 29 -12.11 15.12 7.49
CA ARG A 29 -12.84 15.16 6.23
C ARG A 29 -11.86 15.41 5.10
N THR A 30 -11.95 14.60 4.05
CA THR A 30 -11.06 14.67 2.91
C THR A 30 -11.78 14.12 1.68
N ASP A 31 -11.41 14.60 0.49
CA ASP A 31 -11.85 14.04 -0.78
C ASP A 31 -10.79 13.10 -1.38
N ASP A 32 -9.61 13.02 -0.77
CA ASP A 32 -8.48 12.24 -1.26
C ASP A 32 -8.54 10.78 -0.85
N SER A 33 -8.81 9.91 -1.81
CA SER A 33 -8.83 8.46 -1.60
C SER A 33 -7.50 7.90 -1.05
N LYS A 34 -6.37 8.56 -1.34
CA LYS A 34 -5.05 8.18 -0.79
C LYS A 34 -4.97 8.41 0.72
N VAL A 35 -5.54 9.51 1.20
CA VAL A 35 -5.58 9.85 2.63
C VAL A 35 -6.43 8.82 3.37
N VAL A 36 -7.57 8.44 2.78
CA VAL A 36 -8.45 7.39 3.30
C VAL A 36 -7.71 6.05 3.37
N ALA A 37 -7.03 5.63 2.31
CA ALA A 37 -6.32 4.35 2.27
C ALA A 37 -5.17 4.24 3.28
N VAL A 38 -4.52 5.35 3.61
CA VAL A 38 -3.52 5.41 4.69
C VAL A 38 -4.23 5.36 6.04
N ALA A 39 -5.28 6.15 6.22
CA ALA A 39 -5.99 6.23 7.48
C ALA A 39 -6.72 4.93 7.84
N GLU A 40 -7.20 4.14 6.88
CA GLU A 40 -7.76 2.78 7.09
C GLU A 40 -6.71 1.79 7.62
N LYS A 41 -5.42 2.04 7.40
CA LYS A 41 -4.33 1.22 7.97
C LYS A 41 -3.95 1.65 9.39
N LEU A 42 -4.44 2.81 9.86
CA LEU A 42 -4.14 3.31 11.20
C LEU A 42 -5.10 2.67 12.20
N GLU A 43 -4.54 2.21 13.32
CA GLU A 43 -5.31 1.55 14.36
C GLU A 43 -6.26 2.56 15.04
N GLY A 44 -7.54 2.19 15.16
CA GLY A 44 -8.56 3.02 15.81
C GLY A 44 -9.08 4.18 14.96
N VAL A 45 -8.99 4.07 13.63
CA VAL A 45 -9.67 4.94 12.66
C VAL A 45 -10.81 4.16 11.99
N GLU A 46 -11.99 4.77 11.91
CA GLU A 46 -13.20 4.23 11.27
C GLU A 46 -13.68 5.18 10.17
N VAL A 47 -14.05 4.65 9.00
CA VAL A 47 -14.66 5.44 7.91
C VAL A 47 -16.17 5.46 8.12
N VAL A 48 -16.73 6.64 8.37
CA VAL A 48 -18.16 6.82 8.72
C VAL A 48 -18.98 7.31 7.52
N ASN A 49 -18.35 8.02 6.59
CA ASN A 49 -18.98 8.39 5.34
C ASN A 49 -18.05 8.09 4.17
N ARG A 50 -18.50 7.21 3.29
CA ARG A 50 -17.81 6.89 2.04
C ARG A 50 -18.74 7.39 0.92
N PRO A 51 -18.34 8.40 0.13
CA PRO A 51 -19.10 8.73 -1.07
C PRO A 51 -19.10 7.46 -1.94
N GLU A 52 -20.24 7.11 -2.52
CA GLU A 52 -20.41 5.93 -3.38
C GLU A 52 -19.61 6.10 -4.70
N SER A 53 -18.29 6.15 -4.61
CA SER A 53 -17.39 6.06 -5.75
C SER A 53 -17.13 4.59 -6.00
N LYS A 54 -17.94 4.08 -6.94
CA LYS A 54 -17.76 2.90 -7.79
C LYS A 54 -16.46 2.12 -7.52
N LYS A 55 -16.63 0.87 -7.10
CA LYS A 55 -15.64 -0.23 -7.16
C LYS A 55 -14.71 -0.06 -8.35
N GLU A 56 -13.47 0.34 -8.11
CA GLU A 56 -12.38 -0.01 -9.00
C GLU A 56 -11.82 -1.38 -8.54
N PRO A 57 -11.63 -2.33 -9.46
CA PRO A 57 -11.32 -3.71 -9.10
C PRO A 57 -9.95 -3.81 -8.43
N GLU A 58 -9.89 -4.65 -7.40
CA GLU A 58 -8.67 -5.09 -6.74
C GLU A 58 -7.63 -5.49 -7.79
N LYS A 59 -6.57 -4.69 -7.94
CA LYS A 59 -5.36 -5.14 -8.62
C LYS A 59 -4.73 -6.22 -7.73
N LYS A 60 -5.11 -7.47 -7.99
CA LYS A 60 -4.35 -8.68 -7.64
C LYS A 60 -2.95 -8.52 -8.25
N SER A 61 -2.02 -8.02 -7.45
CA SER A 61 -0.60 -7.97 -7.80
C SER A 61 0.09 -9.09 -7.05
N GLU A 62 0.20 -10.26 -7.68
CA GLU A 62 1.16 -11.30 -7.30
C GLU A 62 1.67 -11.99 -8.58
N GLU A 63 2.35 -11.22 -9.43
CA GLU A 63 3.28 -11.82 -10.39
C GLU A 63 4.58 -12.10 -9.66
N LYS A 64 4.72 -13.32 -9.13
CA LYS A 64 6.00 -13.84 -8.64
C LYS A 64 6.99 -13.86 -9.81
N PRO A 65 8.15 -13.17 -9.75
CA PRO A 65 9.18 -13.41 -10.74
C PRO A 65 9.75 -14.81 -10.48
N LYS A 66 9.39 -15.78 -11.33
CA LYS A 66 10.15 -17.03 -11.43
C LYS A 66 11.55 -16.64 -11.88
N LYS A 67 12.48 -16.64 -10.94
CA LYS A 67 13.93 -16.52 -11.14
C LYS A 67 14.34 -17.35 -12.35
N SER A 68 14.60 -16.68 -13.47
CA SER A 68 15.44 -17.22 -14.53
C SER A 68 16.82 -17.44 -13.92
N ALA A 69 17.21 -18.69 -13.71
CA ALA A 69 18.59 -19.05 -13.43
C ALA A 69 19.30 -19.31 -14.77
N PRO A 70 20.19 -18.44 -15.25
CA PRO A 70 21.12 -18.80 -16.30
C PRO A 70 22.43 -19.26 -15.66
N LYS A 71 22.93 -20.43 -16.10
CA LYS A 71 24.33 -20.95 -16.05
C LYS A 71 24.28 -22.46 -15.75
N ARG A 72 24.83 -23.36 -16.57
CA ARG A 72 26.16 -23.32 -17.20
C ARG A 72 26.21 -24.31 -18.38
N LYS A 73 26.69 -23.83 -19.54
CA LYS A 73 27.27 -24.67 -20.60
C LYS A 73 28.44 -25.47 -20.00
N LYS A 74 28.40 -26.81 -20.10
CA LYS A 74 29.62 -27.63 -19.98
C LYS A 74 30.27 -27.70 -21.36
N THR A 75 31.22 -26.81 -21.60
CA THR A 75 32.31 -27.03 -22.55
C THR A 75 33.58 -27.12 -21.73
N ALA A 76 34.17 -28.32 -21.67
CA ALA A 76 35.57 -28.51 -21.34
C ALA A 76 36.11 -29.56 -22.32
N LYS A 77 37.03 -29.09 -23.17
CA LYS A 77 37.83 -29.82 -24.14
C LYS A 77 39.22 -30.02 -23.49
N LYS A 78 39.92 -31.12 -23.84
CA LYS A 78 41.33 -31.53 -23.55
C LYS A 78 41.53 -32.28 -22.22
N SER A 79 42.37 -33.32 -22.08
CA SER A 79 43.31 -34.05 -22.95
C SER A 79 44.01 -35.17 -22.13
N SER A 80 44.59 -36.16 -22.83
CA SER A 80 45.75 -37.02 -22.45
C SER A 80 45.55 -38.38 -21.75
N ASP A 81 46.22 -39.36 -22.37
CA ASP A 81 46.93 -40.55 -21.84
C ASP A 81 46.22 -41.55 -20.92
N LYS A 82 46.02 -42.79 -21.40
CA LYS A 82 46.98 -43.90 -21.24
C LYS A 82 46.54 -45.14 -22.03
#